data_AF-A0A7L0SJR5-F1
#
_entry.id   AF-A0A7L0SJR5-F1
#
_cell.length_a   1.000
_cell.length_b   1.000
_cell.length_c   1.000
_cell.angle_alpha   90.00
_cell.angle_beta   90.00
_cell.angle_gamma   90.00
#
_symmetry.space_group_name_H-M   'P 1'
#
loop_
_entity.id
_entity.type
_entity.pdbx_description
1 polymer ?
#
loop_
_entity_poly.entity_id
_entity_poly.type
_entity_poly.pdbx_seq_one_letter_code
_entity_poly.pdbx_strand_id
1 'polypeptide(L)'
;LESSLLTQPWASVYFGESTFLAKACFGDTGYILLISDLSSVWYESADAKAVGQRSKELNKRLTIHVSSFLHHLGKLMSPLLAGQPDTTTSFSCHRSAGGLSVNVKSELSGLPFYWDFHCCPAPVEMVSHHFVRPLIRMSLALQYQVQELTSLLLQKDAEIKDYRESGAALSRGEEGCPGQERSEQGTSFLLSTGLAC
;
A
#
# COMPACT_ATOMS: atom_id res chain seq x y z
N LEU A 1 10.68 9.27 -11.33
CA LEU A 1 10.02 7.98 -11.04
C LEU A 1 10.08 7.65 -9.55
N GLU A 2 11.24 7.65 -8.90
CA GLU A 2 11.35 7.36 -7.45
C GLU A 2 10.54 8.31 -6.56
N SER A 3 10.63 9.62 -6.81
CA SER A 3 9.82 10.62 -6.12
C SER A 3 8.31 10.37 -6.27
N SER A 4 7.87 9.99 -7.47
CA SER A 4 6.49 9.66 -7.78
C SER A 4 6.04 8.34 -7.12
N LEU A 5 6.95 7.37 -6.92
CA LEU A 5 6.65 6.12 -6.23
C LEU A 5 6.44 6.30 -4.72
N LEU A 6 7.07 7.31 -4.12
CA LEU A 6 6.87 7.64 -2.70
C LEU A 6 5.42 8.02 -2.40
N THR A 7 4.72 8.65 -3.35
CA THR A 7 3.32 9.06 -3.19
C THR A 7 2.32 7.99 -3.61
N GLN A 8 2.76 6.88 -4.21
CA GLN A 8 1.86 5.79 -4.56
C GLN A 8 1.45 5.00 -3.30
N PRO A 9 0.15 4.70 -3.13
CA PRO A 9 -0.32 3.87 -2.03
C PRO A 9 0.13 2.43 -2.22
N TRP A 10 0.27 1.72 -1.09
CA TRP A 10 0.39 0.27 -1.10
C TRP A 10 -0.99 -0.34 -1.31
N ALA A 11 -1.09 -1.28 -2.23
CA ALA A 11 -2.32 -2.00 -2.53
C ALA A 11 -2.13 -3.50 -2.27
N SER A 12 -3.17 -4.15 -1.75
CA SER A 12 -3.22 -5.60 -1.68
C SER A 12 -3.52 -6.15 -3.07
N VAL A 13 -2.64 -7.02 -3.58
CA VAL A 13 -2.75 -7.62 -4.90
C VAL A 13 -2.64 -9.14 -4.83
N TYR A 14 -3.22 -9.82 -5.81
CA TYR A 14 -3.17 -11.27 -5.93
C TYR A 14 -2.42 -11.63 -7.20
N PHE A 15 -1.36 -12.43 -7.05
CA PHE A 15 -0.61 -13.01 -8.16
C PHE A 15 -0.75 -14.53 -8.09
N GLY A 16 -1.62 -15.10 -8.93
CA GLY A 16 -2.07 -16.48 -8.76
C GLY A 16 -2.72 -16.70 -7.38
N GLU A 17 -2.20 -17.66 -6.62
CA GLU A 17 -2.73 -18.05 -5.30
C GLU A 17 -2.09 -17.29 -4.11
N SER A 18 -1.23 -16.29 -4.38
CA SER A 18 -0.48 -15.59 -3.35
C SER A 18 -0.85 -14.11 -3.25
N THR A 19 -1.03 -13.64 -2.01
CA THR A 19 -1.31 -12.24 -1.70
C THR A 19 -0.02 -11.47 -1.44
N PHE A 20 0.07 -10.27 -2.01
CA PHE A 20 1.18 -9.36 -1.80
C PHE A 20 0.68 -7.94 -1.55
N LEU A 21 1.55 -7.10 -1.00
CA LEU A 21 1.45 -5.66 -1.13
C LEU A 21 2.27 -5.23 -2.34
N ALA A 22 1.71 -4.38 -3.19
CA ALA A 22 2.42 -3.81 -4.32
C ALA A 22 2.14 -2.32 -4.48
N LYS A 23 3.11 -1.62 -5.06
CA LYS A 23 2.91 -0.28 -5.60
C LYS A 23 3.84 -0.06 -6.77
N ALA A 24 3.40 0.73 -7.74
CA ALA A 24 4.15 0.95 -8.96
C ALA A 24 4.00 2.38 -9.46
N CYS A 25 5.01 2.86 -10.18
CA CYS A 25 4.94 4.11 -10.92
C CYS A 25 5.43 3.85 -12.35
N PHE A 26 4.59 4.18 -13.32
CA PHE A 26 4.89 4.09 -14.76
C PHE A 26 5.02 5.50 -15.31
N GLY A 27 6.07 5.76 -16.08
CA GLY A 27 6.23 6.98 -16.87
C GLY A 27 6.60 6.64 -18.31
N ASP A 28 6.85 7.67 -19.13
CA ASP A 28 7.12 7.47 -20.57
C ASP A 28 8.48 6.81 -20.86
N THR A 29 9.41 6.86 -19.90
CA THR A 29 10.80 6.41 -20.05
C THR A 29 11.15 5.22 -19.17
N GLY A 30 10.22 4.71 -18.38
CA GLY A 30 10.46 3.55 -17.53
C GLY A 30 9.40 3.37 -16.45
N TYR A 31 9.62 2.39 -15.59
CA TYR A 31 8.78 2.16 -14.43
C TYR A 31 9.61 1.77 -13.21
N ILE A 32 8.95 1.84 -12.06
CA ILE A 32 9.42 1.27 -10.81
C ILE A 32 8.27 0.48 -10.17
N LEU A 33 8.56 -0.73 -9.72
CA LEU A 33 7.62 -1.62 -9.04
C LEU A 33 8.24 -2.09 -7.72
N LEU A 34 7.48 -1.97 -6.63
CA LEU A 34 7.78 -2.56 -5.33
C LEU A 34 6.73 -3.62 -5.00
N ILE A 35 7.17 -4.77 -4.50
CA ILE A 35 6.31 -5.86 -4.04
C ILE A 35 6.80 -6.34 -2.67
N SER A 36 5.89 -6.70 -1.78
CA SER A 36 6.20 -7.26 -0.47
C SER A 36 5.20 -8.34 -0.09
N ASP A 37 5.68 -9.44 0.48
CA ASP A 37 4.84 -10.45 1.16
C ASP A 37 4.86 -10.24 2.69
N LEU A 38 5.28 -9.05 3.14
CA LEU A 38 5.55 -8.67 4.54
C LEU A 38 6.71 -9.42 5.22
N SER A 39 7.26 -10.45 4.57
CA SER A 39 8.48 -11.14 5.02
C SER A 39 9.71 -10.66 4.25
N SER A 40 9.53 -10.28 3.00
CA SER A 40 10.57 -9.81 2.08
C SER A 40 10.02 -8.70 1.20
N VAL A 41 10.92 -7.85 0.72
CA VAL A 41 10.58 -6.77 -0.22
C VAL A 41 11.40 -6.98 -1.48
N TRP A 42 10.72 -6.94 -2.62
CA TRP A 42 11.33 -7.01 -3.95
C TRP A 42 11.08 -5.71 -4.72
N TYR A 43 12.00 -5.43 -5.64
CA TYR A 43 12.02 -4.21 -6.42
C TYR A 43 12.45 -4.51 -7.85
N GLU A 44 11.84 -3.80 -8.79
CA GLU A 44 12.38 -3.66 -10.14
C GLU A 44 12.30 -2.19 -10.57
N SER A 45 13.37 -1.72 -11.22
CA SER A 45 13.32 -0.55 -12.06
C SER A 45 13.80 -0.91 -13.46
N ALA A 46 13.01 -0.54 -14.45
CA ALA A 46 13.34 -0.73 -15.85
C ALA A 46 13.24 0.60 -16.59
N ASP A 47 14.30 0.95 -17.31
CA ASP A 47 14.32 2.11 -18.19
C ASP A 47 13.80 1.75 -19.60
N ALA A 48 13.70 2.74 -20.47
CA ALA A 48 13.19 2.57 -21.82
C ALA A 48 14.00 1.56 -22.66
N LYS A 49 15.31 1.40 -22.38
CA LYS A 49 16.17 0.44 -23.09
C LYS A 49 15.84 -0.98 -22.65
N ALA A 50 15.80 -1.23 -21.34
CA ALA A 50 15.43 -2.51 -20.76
C ALA A 50 14.02 -2.92 -21.20
N VAL A 51 13.08 -1.97 -21.21
CA VAL A 51 11.71 -2.21 -21.66
C VAL A 51 11.63 -2.50 -23.16
N GLY A 52 12.35 -1.72 -23.97
CA GLY A 52 12.41 -1.94 -25.41
C GLY A 52 13.03 -3.29 -25.80
N GLN A 53 14.04 -3.75 -25.05
CA GLN A 53 14.66 -5.05 -25.29
C GLN A 53 13.74 -6.20 -24.89
N ARG A 54 13.24 -6.19 -23.65
CA ARG A 54 12.38 -7.25 -23.11
C ARG A 54 11.05 -7.35 -23.86
N SER A 55 10.48 -6.21 -24.30
CA SER A 55 9.24 -6.23 -25.08
C SER A 55 9.41 -6.93 -26.42
N LYS A 56 10.54 -6.74 -27.13
CA LYS A 56 10.86 -7.46 -28.38
C LYS A 56 11.06 -8.94 -28.18
N GLU A 57 11.67 -9.34 -27.06
CA GLU A 57 11.91 -10.74 -26.73
C GLU A 57 10.60 -11.48 -26.46
N LEU A 58 9.72 -10.87 -25.65
CA LEU A 58 8.45 -11.47 -25.22
C LEU A 58 7.33 -11.33 -26.26
N ASN A 59 7.33 -10.25 -27.05
CA ASN A 59 6.24 -9.90 -27.96
C ASN A 59 6.73 -9.72 -29.39
N LYS A 60 7.28 -10.79 -29.99
CA LYS A 60 7.92 -10.78 -31.33
C LYS A 60 7.05 -10.23 -32.48
N ARG A 61 5.73 -10.22 -32.31
CA ARG A 61 4.75 -9.74 -33.31
C ARG A 61 4.31 -8.28 -33.08
N LEU A 62 4.63 -7.70 -31.93
CA LEU A 62 4.24 -6.34 -31.57
C LEU A 62 5.35 -5.36 -31.95
N THR A 63 5.04 -4.39 -32.80
CA THR A 63 5.91 -3.26 -33.11
C THR A 63 5.27 -2.00 -32.54
N ILE A 64 5.65 -1.64 -31.32
CA ILE A 64 5.10 -0.52 -30.57
C ILE A 64 6.22 0.32 -29.98
N HIS A 65 5.99 1.63 -29.89
CA HIS A 65 6.90 2.51 -29.18
C HIS A 65 6.92 2.19 -27.68
N VAL A 66 8.10 2.34 -27.06
CA VAL A 66 8.30 1.99 -25.65
C VAL A 66 7.38 2.79 -24.72
N SER A 67 7.13 4.06 -25.01
CA SER A 67 6.18 4.88 -24.24
C SER A 67 4.75 4.33 -24.30
N SER A 68 4.28 3.92 -25.48
CA SER A 68 2.97 3.27 -25.65
C SER A 68 2.90 1.93 -24.92
N PHE A 69 4.00 1.16 -24.92
CA PHE A 69 4.12 -0.09 -24.19
C PHE A 69 4.04 0.14 -22.67
N LEU A 70 4.77 1.13 -22.15
CA LEU A 70 4.76 1.53 -20.74
C LEU A 70 3.39 2.04 -20.29
N HIS A 71 2.73 2.85 -21.12
CA HIS A 71 1.37 3.30 -20.86
C HIS A 71 0.39 2.12 -20.80
N HIS A 72 0.54 1.13 -21.69
CA HIS A 72 -0.28 -0.09 -21.64
C HIS A 72 -0.02 -0.89 -20.36
N LEU A 73 1.23 -1.09 -19.95
CA LEU A 73 1.55 -1.73 -18.67
C LEU A 73 0.90 -1.00 -17.48
N GLY A 74 0.98 0.34 -17.46
CA GLY A 74 0.31 1.15 -16.45
C GLY A 74 -1.21 0.96 -16.44
N LYS A 75 -1.83 0.82 -17.62
CA LYS A 75 -3.27 0.52 -17.76
C LYS A 75 -3.63 -0.87 -17.23
N LEU A 76 -2.78 -1.88 -17.44
CA LEU A 76 -3.00 -3.24 -16.92
C LEU A 76 -2.86 -3.29 -15.39
N MET A 77 -1.90 -2.54 -14.84
CA MET A 77 -1.61 -2.55 -13.40
C MET A 77 -2.55 -1.66 -12.58
N SER A 78 -3.06 -0.56 -13.14
CA SER A 78 -3.90 0.41 -12.41
C SER A 78 -5.13 -0.22 -11.73
N PRO A 79 -5.96 -1.04 -12.41
CA PRO A 79 -7.12 -1.67 -11.77
C PRO A 79 -6.70 -2.64 -10.66
N LEU A 80 -5.64 -3.42 -10.88
CA LEU A 80 -5.09 -4.32 -9.88
C LEU A 80 -4.63 -3.55 -8.62
N LEU A 81 -3.91 -2.45 -8.79
CA LEU A 81 -3.45 -1.59 -7.69
C LEU A 81 -4.59 -0.78 -7.05
N ALA A 82 -5.73 -0.62 -7.72
CA ALA A 82 -6.94 -0.06 -7.14
C ALA A 82 -7.78 -1.10 -6.37
N GLY A 83 -7.36 -2.38 -6.33
CA GLY A 83 -8.11 -3.47 -5.72
C GLY A 83 -9.30 -3.95 -6.57
N GLN A 84 -9.34 -3.59 -7.85
CA GLN A 84 -10.39 -3.94 -8.81
C GLN A 84 -9.75 -4.61 -10.04
N PRO A 85 -9.23 -5.85 -9.91
CA PRO A 85 -8.54 -6.52 -11.00
C PRO A 85 -9.48 -6.76 -12.19
N ASP A 86 -8.96 -6.55 -13.40
CA ASP A 86 -9.66 -6.87 -14.64
C ASP A 86 -9.63 -8.39 -14.88
N THR A 87 -10.74 -8.97 -15.34
CA THR A 87 -10.83 -10.40 -15.69
C THR A 87 -10.08 -10.73 -16.98
N THR A 88 -9.77 -9.74 -17.81
CA THR A 88 -9.04 -9.92 -19.07
C THR A 88 -7.54 -10.09 -18.89
N THR A 89 -7.00 -9.68 -17.74
CA THR A 89 -5.56 -9.70 -17.46
C THR A 89 -5.24 -10.76 -16.42
N SER A 90 -4.41 -11.73 -16.80
CA SER A 90 -3.95 -12.79 -15.91
C SER A 90 -2.58 -12.42 -15.33
N PHE A 91 -2.49 -12.52 -14.01
CA PHE A 91 -1.24 -12.34 -13.26
C PHE A 91 -0.85 -13.65 -12.57
N SER A 92 0.42 -14.01 -12.67
CA SER A 92 1.01 -15.10 -11.89
C SER A 92 2.38 -14.71 -11.37
N CYS A 93 2.86 -15.38 -10.31
CA CYS A 93 4.19 -15.14 -9.78
C CYS A 93 4.97 -16.43 -9.60
N HIS A 94 6.29 -16.32 -9.68
CA HIS A 94 7.23 -17.38 -9.38
C HIS A 94 8.34 -16.83 -8.48
N ARG A 95 8.53 -17.48 -7.32
CA ARG A 95 9.62 -17.18 -6.39
C ARG A 95 10.83 -18.04 -6.75
N SER A 96 11.99 -17.41 -6.81
CA SER A 96 13.29 -18.08 -6.97
C SER A 96 14.25 -17.65 -5.88
N ALA A 97 15.37 -18.36 -5.72
CA ALA A 97 16.42 -17.97 -4.77
C ALA A 97 16.98 -16.55 -5.04
N GLY A 98 16.90 -16.07 -6.28
CA GLY A 98 17.42 -14.77 -6.70
C GLY A 98 16.39 -13.62 -6.68
N GLY A 99 15.11 -13.88 -6.40
CA GLY A 99 14.07 -12.84 -6.45
C GLY A 99 12.66 -13.35 -6.78
N LEU A 100 11.81 -12.42 -7.14
CA LEU A 100 10.40 -12.63 -7.49
C LEU A 100 10.17 -12.26 -8.95
N SER A 101 9.63 -13.19 -9.74
CA SER A 101 9.17 -12.90 -11.10
C SER A 101 7.65 -12.82 -11.11
N VAL A 102 7.09 -11.75 -11.68
CA VAL A 102 5.64 -11.58 -11.88
C VAL A 102 5.34 -11.56 -13.37
N ASN A 103 4.57 -12.52 -13.84
CA ASN A 103 4.18 -12.68 -15.22
C ASN A 103 2.80 -12.03 -15.42
N VAL A 104 2.66 -11.30 -16.52
CA VAL A 104 1.42 -10.65 -16.97
C VAL A 104 1.08 -11.18 -18.34
N LYS A 105 -0.16 -11.64 -18.50
CA LYS A 105 -0.74 -12.06 -19.78
C LYS A 105 -2.02 -11.27 -20.02
N SER A 106 -2.07 -10.56 -21.13
CA SER A 106 -3.24 -9.79 -21.54
C SER A 106 -3.38 -9.79 -23.06
N GLU A 107 -4.26 -8.94 -23.57
CA GLU A 107 -4.42 -8.67 -24.99
C GLU A 107 -4.20 -7.18 -25.29
N LEU A 108 -3.57 -6.90 -26.42
CA LEU A 108 -3.44 -5.57 -26.98
C LEU A 108 -3.91 -5.59 -28.45
N SER A 109 -5.09 -5.01 -28.71
CA SER A 109 -5.66 -4.91 -30.06
C SER A 109 -5.83 -6.26 -30.79
N GLY A 110 -6.35 -7.28 -30.11
CA GLY A 110 -6.51 -8.63 -30.70
C GLY A 110 -5.26 -9.50 -30.65
N LEU A 111 -4.12 -8.98 -30.17
CA LEU A 111 -2.86 -9.69 -30.11
C LEU A 111 -2.49 -10.05 -28.67
N PRO A 112 -1.99 -11.28 -28.42
CA PRO A 112 -1.47 -11.66 -27.11
C PRO A 112 -0.33 -10.72 -26.67
N PHE A 113 -0.42 -10.27 -25.43
CA PHE A 113 0.56 -9.41 -24.79
C PHE A 113 1.14 -10.11 -23.56
N TYR A 114 2.47 -10.10 -23.46
CA TYR A 114 3.22 -10.76 -22.40
C TYR A 114 4.22 -9.79 -21.76
N TRP A 115 4.30 -9.81 -20.44
CA TRP A 115 5.31 -9.08 -19.70
C TRP A 115 5.75 -9.80 -18.44
N ASP A 116 7.05 -9.84 -18.20
CA ASP A 116 7.61 -10.40 -16.98
C ASP A 116 8.35 -9.30 -16.21
N PHE A 117 7.87 -9.00 -15.01
CA PHE A 117 8.60 -8.21 -14.02
C PHE A 117 9.64 -9.11 -13.34
N HIS A 118 10.89 -8.64 -13.29
CA HIS A 118 12.00 -9.37 -12.68
C HIS A 118 12.48 -8.62 -11.45
N CYS A 119 11.88 -8.89 -10.31
CA CYS A 119 12.13 -8.15 -9.09
C CYS A 119 13.23 -8.81 -8.26
N CYS A 120 14.32 -8.08 -8.02
CA CYS A 120 15.38 -8.49 -7.10
C CYS A 120 15.05 -8.07 -5.66
N PRO A 121 15.73 -8.62 -4.64
CA PRO A 121 15.59 -8.13 -3.27
C PRO A 121 15.83 -6.62 -3.19
N ALA A 122 14.91 -5.91 -2.55
CA ALA A 122 14.97 -4.46 -2.47
C ALA A 122 16.16 -4.01 -1.59
N PRO A 123 16.93 -2.98 -2.00
CA PRO A 123 17.95 -2.39 -1.15
C PRO A 123 17.36 -1.88 0.17
N VAL A 124 18.16 -1.90 1.24
CA VAL A 124 17.76 -1.41 2.57
C VAL A 124 17.24 0.02 2.51
N GLU A 125 17.80 0.85 1.64
CA GLU A 125 17.35 2.22 1.41
C GLU A 125 15.89 2.28 0.92
N MET A 126 15.50 1.40 -0.02
CA MET A 126 14.12 1.33 -0.52
C MET A 126 13.16 0.87 0.58
N VAL A 127 13.56 -0.11 1.39
CA VAL A 127 12.78 -0.58 2.54
C VAL A 127 12.60 0.55 3.56
N SER A 128 13.67 1.29 3.86
CA SER A 128 13.63 2.41 4.79
C SER A 128 12.69 3.53 4.33
N HIS A 129 12.77 3.92 3.05
CA HIS A 129 11.97 5.01 2.49
C HIS A 129 10.50 4.65 2.27
N HIS A 130 10.19 3.39 1.97
CA HIS A 130 8.83 2.98 1.60
C HIS A 130 8.06 2.21 2.68
N PHE A 131 8.74 1.74 3.73
CA PHE A 131 8.12 1.09 4.89
C PHE A 131 8.50 1.79 6.19
N VAL A 132 9.77 1.76 6.58
CA VAL A 132 10.18 2.10 7.95
C VAL A 132 9.86 3.55 8.30
N ARG A 133 10.33 4.52 7.50
CA ARG A 133 10.11 5.95 7.76
C ARG A 133 8.62 6.32 7.71
N PRO A 134 7.83 5.92 6.68
CA PRO A 134 6.39 6.18 6.68
C PRO A 134 5.66 5.59 7.88
N LEU A 135 5.92 4.33 8.24
CA LEU A 135 5.23 3.66 9.35
C LEU A 135 5.51 4.32 10.70
N ILE A 136 6.77 4.70 10.97
CA ILE A 136 7.12 5.44 12.19
C ILE A 136 6.37 6.78 12.25
N ARG A 137 6.35 7.53 11.14
CA ARG A 137 5.63 8.82 11.07
C ARG A 137 4.13 8.66 11.27
N MET A 138 3.53 7.63 10.66
CA MET A 138 2.10 7.33 10.83
C MET A 138 1.79 6.96 12.27
N SER A 139 2.62 6.12 12.92
CA SER A 139 2.45 5.74 14.32
C SER A 139 2.49 6.96 15.25
N LEU A 140 3.45 7.87 15.06
CA LEU A 140 3.52 9.12 15.83
C LEU A 140 2.30 10.02 15.58
N ALA A 141 1.90 10.19 14.32
CA ALA A 141 0.73 11.01 13.97
C ALA A 141 -0.55 10.46 14.61
N LEU A 142 -0.75 9.14 14.57
CA LEU A 142 -1.89 8.47 15.22
C LEU A 142 -1.84 8.62 16.74
N GLN A 143 -0.65 8.53 17.35
CA GLN A 143 -0.49 8.75 18.79
C GLN A 143 -0.89 10.18 19.19
N TYR A 144 -0.49 11.18 18.42
CA TYR A 144 -0.90 12.56 18.66
C TYR A 144 -2.41 12.75 18.51
N GLN A 145 -3.03 12.14 17.48
CA GLN A 145 -4.48 12.19 17.29
C GLN A 145 -5.24 11.58 18.47
N VAL A 146 -4.77 10.45 19.00
CA VAL A 146 -5.37 9.84 20.19
C VAL A 146 -5.30 10.79 21.38
N GLN A 147 -4.14 11.42 21.63
CA GLN A 147 -3.98 12.37 22.74
C GLN A 147 -4.90 13.59 22.61
N GLU A 148 -5.00 14.16 21.40
CA GLU A 148 -5.86 15.30 21.11
C GLU A 148 -7.34 14.96 21.33
N LEU A 149 -7.79 13.81 20.82
CA LEU A 149 -9.15 13.33 20.99
C LEU A 149 -9.47 13.04 22.46
N THR A 150 -8.54 12.45 23.22
CA THR A 150 -8.71 12.25 24.67
C THR A 150 -8.86 13.58 25.40
N SER A 151 -8.02 14.57 25.09
CA SER A 151 -8.13 15.90 25.70
C SER A 151 -9.46 16.57 25.39
N LEU A 152 -9.94 16.44 24.15
CA LEU A 152 -11.23 17.00 23.72
C LEU A 152 -12.40 16.33 24.45
N LEU A 153 -12.35 15.01 24.63
CA LEU A 153 -13.36 14.26 25.38
C LEU A 153 -13.40 14.71 26.86
N LEU A 154 -12.25 14.81 27.52
CA LEU A 154 -12.18 15.27 28.91
C LEU A 154 -12.73 16.69 29.10
N GLN A 155 -12.45 17.59 28.15
CA GLN A 155 -13.01 18.95 28.17
C GLN A 155 -14.54 18.91 28.05
N LYS A 156 -15.08 18.06 27.18
CA LYS A 156 -16.52 17.91 26.99
C LYS A 156 -17.20 17.28 28.21
N ASP A 157 -16.56 16.31 28.85
CA ASP A 157 -17.06 15.71 30.09
C ASP A 157 -17.12 16.72 31.23
N ALA A 158 -16.11 17.59 31.35
CA ALA A 158 -16.11 18.68 32.32
C ALA A 158 -17.25 19.69 32.06
N GLU A 159 -17.48 20.07 30.79
CA GLU A 159 -18.58 20.94 30.38
C GLU A 159 -19.95 20.32 30.70
N ILE A 160 -20.15 19.04 30.41
CA ILE A 160 -21.39 18.32 30.75
C ILE A 160 -21.61 18.29 32.26
N LYS A 161 -20.54 18.05 33.03
CA LYS A 161 -20.61 18.04 34.50
C LYS A 161 -21.03 19.42 35.02
N ASP A 162 -20.47 20.50 34.49
CA ASP A 162 -20.82 21.87 34.88
C ASP A 162 -22.31 22.20 34.59
N TYR A 163 -22.83 21.78 33.43
CA TYR A 163 -24.26 21.94 33.12
C TYR A 163 -25.16 21.18 34.10
N ARG A 164 -24.77 19.96 34.50
CA ARG A 164 -25.51 19.16 35.49
C ARG A 164 -25.49 19.82 36.86
N GLU A 165 -24.32 20.30 37.29
CA GLU A 165 -24.15 21.00 38.58
C GLU A 165 -24.93 22.32 38.62
N SER A 166 -25.06 22.99 37.47
CA SER A 166 -25.86 24.21 37.30
C SER A 166 -27.38 23.98 37.22
N GLY A 167 -27.84 22.72 37.35
CA GLY A 167 -29.27 22.37 37.38
C GLY A 167 -29.95 22.30 36.02
N ALA A 168 -29.18 22.22 34.92
CA ALA A 168 -29.74 22.03 33.59
C ALA A 168 -30.30 20.60 33.44
N ALA A 169 -31.57 20.48 33.04
CA ALA A 169 -32.22 19.19 32.78
C ALA A 169 -32.24 18.87 31.28
N LEU A 170 -31.90 17.63 30.92
CA LEU A 170 -31.95 17.17 29.53
C LEU A 170 -33.43 16.96 29.11
N SER A 171 -33.84 17.60 28.03
CA SER A 171 -35.21 17.49 27.48
C SER A 171 -35.47 16.14 26.75
N ARG A 172 -34.44 15.32 26.56
CA ARG A 172 -34.48 14.02 25.87
C ARG A 172 -33.64 13.03 26.69
N GLY A 173 -34.31 12.13 27.41
CA GLY A 173 -33.72 11.27 28.45
C GLY A 173 -32.90 10.09 27.92
N GLU A 174 -31.86 10.36 27.14
CA GLU A 174 -30.81 9.37 26.87
C GLU A 174 -29.50 9.91 27.45
N GLU A 175 -29.26 9.57 28.72
CA GLU A 175 -27.99 9.83 29.37
C GLU A 175 -26.92 8.99 28.67
N GLY A 176 -26.06 9.62 27.86
CA GLY A 176 -24.82 8.98 27.42
C GLY A 176 -24.05 8.54 28.66
N CYS A 177 -23.75 7.23 28.75
CA CYS A 177 -22.98 6.67 29.86
C CYS A 177 -21.71 7.53 30.07
N PRO A 178 -21.41 7.97 31.30
CA PRO A 178 -20.16 8.66 31.57
C PRO A 178 -19.00 7.77 31.11
N GLY A 179 -18.01 8.36 30.44
CA GLY A 179 -16.80 7.69 29.98
C GLY A 179 -16.08 7.03 31.15
N GLN A 180 -16.51 5.84 31.51
CA GLN A 180 -15.83 5.02 32.48
C GLN A 180 -14.57 4.55 31.77
N GLU A 181 -13.41 5.02 32.23
CA GLU A 181 -12.11 4.41 31.96
C GLU A 181 -12.13 2.96 32.49
N ARG A 182 -12.87 2.06 31.81
CA ARG A 182 -12.65 0.63 31.89
C ARG A 182 -11.49 0.33 30.95
N SER A 183 -10.29 0.50 31.46
CA SER A 183 -9.17 -0.38 31.11
C SER A 183 -8.85 -0.54 29.62
N GLU A 184 -9.14 0.41 28.73
CA GLU A 184 -8.72 0.28 27.33
C GLU A 184 -7.20 0.45 27.15
N GLN A 185 -6.54 1.07 28.13
CA GLN A 185 -5.08 1.06 28.24
C GLN A 185 -4.53 -0.30 28.71
N GLY A 186 -5.34 -1.16 29.35
CA GLY A 186 -4.90 -2.49 29.82
C GLY A 186 -4.83 -3.56 28.73
N THR A 187 -5.64 -3.44 27.67
CA THR A 187 -5.68 -4.42 26.56
C THR A 187 -4.87 -4.01 25.34
N SER A 188 -4.49 -2.74 25.20
CA SER A 188 -3.66 -2.29 24.06
C SER A 188 -2.17 -2.11 24.41
N PHE A 189 -1.82 -1.76 25.66
CA PHE A 189 -0.42 -1.51 26.03
C PHE A 189 0.42 -2.77 26.24
N LEU A 190 -0.21 -3.94 26.44
CA LEU A 190 0.50 -5.22 26.58
C LEU A 190 1.07 -5.77 25.27
N LEU A 191 0.83 -5.14 24.13
CA LEU A 191 1.47 -5.51 22.85
C LEU A 191 2.64 -4.57 22.47
N SER A 192 2.91 -3.51 23.23
CA SER A 192 3.94 -2.51 22.88
C SER A 192 5.30 -2.70 23.58
N THR A 193 5.45 -3.68 24.48
CA THR A 193 6.74 -4.02 25.09
C THR A 193 7.01 -5.52 25.01
N GLY A 194 7.13 -6.04 23.79
CA GLY A 194 7.74 -7.34 23.49
C GLY A 194 9.23 -7.21 23.17
N LEU A 195 9.99 -6.64 24.10
CA LEU A 195 11.46 -6.69 24.13
C LEU A 195 11.88 -6.66 25.60
N ALA A 196 11.76 -7.81 26.25
CA ALA A 196 12.49 -8.17 27.45
C ALA A 196 12.58 -9.70 27.54
N CYS A 197 13.82 -10.17 27.63
CA CYS A 197 14.34 -11.55 27.57
C CYS A 197 14.38 -12.20 26.18
#